data_AF-A0A2G9N0B2-F1
#
_entry.id   AF-A0A2G9N0B2-F1
#
_cell.length_a   1.000
_cell.length_b   1.000
_cell.length_c   1.000
_cell.angle_alpha   90.00
_cell.angle_beta   90.00
_cell.angle_gamma   90.00
#
_symmetry.space_group_name_H-M   'P 1'
#
loop_
_entity.id
_entity.type
_entity.pdbx_description
1 polymer ?
#
loop_
_entity_poly.entity_id
_entity_poly.type
_entity_poly.pdbx_seq_one_letter_code
_entity_poly.pdbx_strand_id
1 'polypeptide(L)'
;MFPLRDENPHPPGFKPKVTYALIAANVLVFLIEIAYTGQFIEFTNQNAFSLFYNWGAVPNCVTGATVSNIDFGQGPTQITCPVEPYVSLLSSTFLHGGAMHLGGNML
;
A
#
# COMPACT_ATOMS: atom_id res chain seq x y z
N MET A 1 23.79 -7.81 11.24
CA MET A 1 22.76 -7.85 12.32
C MET A 1 21.54 -7.12 11.79
N PHE A 2 20.36 -7.74 11.78
CA PHE A 2 19.12 -7.01 11.51
C PHE A 2 18.71 -6.26 12.78
N PRO A 3 18.47 -4.93 12.72
CA PRO A 3 18.04 -4.16 13.88
C PRO A 3 16.57 -4.43 14.18
N LEU A 4 16.28 -5.54 14.87
CA LEU A 4 14.90 -5.97 15.19
C LEU A 4 14.29 -5.22 16.39
N ARG A 5 15.09 -4.44 17.13
CA ARG A 5 14.65 -3.73 18.32
C ARG A 5 15.64 -2.61 18.68
N ASP A 6 15.09 -1.54 19.24
CA ASP A 6 15.84 -0.46 19.88
C ASP A 6 16.17 -0.78 21.36
N GLU A 7 17.37 -0.38 21.80
CA GLU A 7 17.88 -0.49 23.17
C GLU A 7 17.38 0.65 24.07
N ASN A 8 16.66 1.63 23.51
CA ASN A 8 16.17 2.78 24.25
C ASN A 8 15.29 2.34 25.45
N PRO A 9 15.59 2.85 26.67
CA PRO A 9 14.92 2.40 27.88
C PRO A 9 13.45 2.86 27.90
N HIS A 10 12.56 1.91 28.16
CA HIS A 10 11.13 2.16 28.25
C HIS A 10 10.70 2.22 29.72
N PRO A 11 9.76 3.12 30.09
CA PRO A 11 9.17 3.12 31.42
C PRO A 11 8.57 1.75 31.77
N PRO A 12 8.62 1.31 33.05
CA PRO A 12 7.96 0.08 33.48
C PRO A 12 6.47 0.06 33.07
N GLY A 13 6.07 -0.96 32.32
CA GLY A 13 4.69 -1.10 31.83
C GLY A 13 4.37 -0.37 30.52
N PHE A 14 5.35 0.22 29.83
CA PHE A 14 5.16 0.81 28.51
C PHE A 14 4.60 -0.21 27.50
N LYS A 15 3.55 0.18 26.78
CA LYS A 15 2.96 -0.60 25.69
C LYS A 15 2.80 0.31 24.47
N PRO A 16 3.37 -0.04 23.31
CA PRO A 16 3.34 0.82 22.11
C PRO A 16 1.98 0.75 21.41
N LYS A 17 0.94 1.34 22.03
CA LYS A 17 -0.46 1.25 21.57
C LYS A 17 -0.64 1.74 20.13
N VAL A 18 0.01 2.84 19.75
CA VAL A 18 -0.06 3.41 18.39
C VAL A 18 0.54 2.44 17.38
N THR A 19 1.71 1.87 17.69
CA THR A 19 2.36 0.87 16.83
C THR A 19 1.45 -0.34 16.62
N TYR A 20 0.84 -0.88 17.69
CA TYR A 20 -0.11 -1.99 17.54
C TYR A 20 -1.35 -1.63 16.73
N ALA A 21 -1.87 -0.40 16.88
CA ALA A 21 -2.99 0.06 16.07
C ALA A 21 -2.63 0.17 14.58
N LEU A 22 -1.45 0.72 14.27
CA LEU A 22 -0.96 0.82 12.89
C LEU A 22 -0.68 -0.55 12.29
N ILE A 23 -0.06 -1.48 13.03
CA ILE A 23 0.15 -2.87 12.57
C ILE A 23 -1.20 -3.52 12.27
N ALA A 24 -2.17 -3.42 13.18
CA ALA A 24 -3.50 -3.99 12.97
C ALA A 24 -4.21 -3.39 11.75
N ALA A 25 -4.10 -2.08 11.53
CA ALA A 25 -4.66 -1.41 10.35
C ALA A 25 -4.02 -1.90 9.04
N ASN A 26 -2.68 -2.00 8.99
CA ASN A 26 -1.97 -2.52 7.82
C ASN A 26 -2.36 -3.97 7.52
N VAL A 27 -2.44 -4.82 8.54
CA VAL A 27 -2.87 -6.22 8.38
C VAL A 27 -4.32 -6.31 7.88
N LEU A 28 -5.23 -5.48 8.41
CA LEU A 28 -6.62 -5.47 7.96
C LEU A 28 -6.74 -5.05 6.49
N VAL A 29 -6.02 -3.99 6.09
CA VAL A 29 -5.97 -3.55 4.69
C VAL A 29 -5.42 -4.69 3.82
N PHE A 30 -4.34 -5.34 4.22
CA PHE A 30 -3.77 -6.46 3.47
C PHE A 30 -4.74 -7.64 3.29
N LEU A 31 -5.57 -7.95 4.29
CA LEU A 31 -6.63 -8.96 4.13
C LEU A 31 -7.69 -8.54 3.09
N ILE A 32 -8.00 -7.25 3.01
CA ILE A 32 -8.87 -6.70 1.94
C ILE A 32 -8.17 -6.81 0.58
N GLU A 33 -6.87 -6.52 0.50
CA GLU A 33 -6.09 -6.64 -0.73
C GLU A 33 -6.06 -8.11 -1.22
N ILE A 34 -5.87 -9.08 -0.32
CA ILE A 34 -5.96 -10.52 -0.63
C ILE A 34 -7.35 -10.87 -1.16
N ALA A 35 -8.41 -10.38 -0.51
CA ALA A 35 -9.78 -10.65 -0.94
C ALA A 35 -10.09 -10.04 -2.32
N TYR A 36 -9.54 -8.86 -2.62
CA TYR A 36 -9.75 -8.16 -3.89
C TYR A 36 -8.92 -8.76 -5.03
N THR A 37 -7.66 -9.09 -4.76
CA THR A 37 -6.72 -9.61 -5.77
C THR A 37 -6.81 -11.12 -5.93
N GLY A 38 -7.22 -11.86 -4.90
CA GLY A 38 -7.14 -13.32 -4.87
C GLY A 38 -5.71 -13.86 -4.79
N GLN A 39 -4.72 -13.02 -4.48
CA GLN A 39 -3.31 -13.37 -4.38
C GLN A 39 -2.82 -13.14 -2.94
N PHE A 40 -1.73 -13.81 -2.55
CA PHE A 40 -1.13 -13.68 -1.20
C PHE A 40 0.36 -13.34 -1.25
N ILE A 41 1.12 -14.10 -2.05
CA ILE A 41 2.59 -13.96 -2.10
C ILE A 41 3.00 -12.69 -2.83
N GLU A 42 2.45 -12.46 -4.02
CA GLU A 42 2.76 -11.34 -4.90
C GLU A 42 1.50 -10.95 -5.68
N PHE A 43 1.21 -9.65 -5.78
CA PHE A 43 0.01 -9.12 -6.42
C PHE A 43 0.36 -8.63 -7.84
N THR A 44 0.04 -9.44 -8.85
CA THR A 44 0.49 -9.25 -10.24
C THR A 44 -0.63 -9.23 -11.27
N ASN A 45 -1.86 -9.51 -10.85
CA ASN A 45 -2.99 -9.62 -11.78
C ASN A 45 -3.67 -8.26 -12.06
N GLN A 46 -4.70 -8.30 -12.92
CA GLN A 46 -5.45 -7.10 -13.28
C GLN A 46 -6.17 -6.45 -12.09
N ASN A 47 -6.61 -7.24 -11.11
CA ASN A 47 -7.22 -6.71 -9.90
C ASN A 47 -6.18 -5.95 -9.06
N ALA A 48 -4.95 -6.44 -8.97
CA ALA A 48 -3.86 -5.72 -8.32
C ALA A 48 -3.61 -4.37 -9.00
N PHE A 49 -3.56 -4.33 -10.34
CA PHE A 49 -3.47 -3.07 -11.07
C PHE A 49 -4.63 -2.11 -10.71
N SER A 50 -5.88 -2.59 -10.76
CA SER A 50 -7.05 -1.78 -10.43
C SER A 50 -6.99 -1.23 -8.99
N LEU A 51 -6.60 -2.07 -8.03
CA LEU A 51 -6.44 -1.69 -6.63
C LEU A 51 -5.39 -0.58 -6.48
N PHE A 52 -4.18 -0.81 -6.97
CA PHE A 52 -3.07 0.14 -6.80
C PHE A 52 -3.25 1.42 -7.59
N TYR A 53 -3.89 1.37 -8.77
CA TYR A 53 -4.13 2.57 -9.55
C TYR A 53 -5.20 3.47 -8.90
N ASN A 54 -6.20 2.88 -8.22
CA ASN A 54 -7.26 3.66 -7.56
C ASN A 54 -6.89 4.13 -6.15
N TRP A 55 -6.11 3.35 -5.40
CA TRP A 55 -5.81 3.61 -3.99
C TRP A 55 -4.35 3.92 -3.70
N GLY A 56 -3.46 3.67 -4.67
CA GLY A 56 -2.04 4.01 -4.59
C GLY A 56 -1.76 5.40 -5.14
N ALA A 57 -0.69 6.03 -4.62
CA ALA A 57 -0.31 7.37 -5.02
C ALA A 57 0.28 7.38 -6.44
N VAL A 58 -0.51 7.81 -7.42
CA VAL A 58 -0.07 8.02 -8.81
C VAL A 58 0.33 9.49 -8.98
N PRO A 59 1.62 9.83 -9.11
CA PRO A 59 2.08 11.22 -9.13
C PRO A 59 1.36 12.09 -10.17
N ASN A 60 1.17 11.55 -11.38
CA ASN A 60 0.46 12.24 -12.46
C ASN A 60 -0.94 12.71 -12.04
N CYS A 61 -1.69 11.85 -11.35
CA CYS A 61 -3.05 12.16 -10.89
C CYS A 61 -3.04 13.11 -9.69
N VAL A 62 -2.10 12.93 -8.75
CA VAL A 62 -1.96 13.83 -7.59
C VAL A 62 -1.56 15.25 -8.01
N THR A 63 -0.79 15.42 -9.09
CA THR A 63 -0.38 16.73 -9.59
C THR A 63 -1.42 17.38 -10.53
N GLY A 64 -2.64 16.85 -10.60
CA GLY A 64 -3.77 17.49 -11.26
C GLY A 64 -4.04 17.05 -12.71
N ALA A 65 -3.40 15.99 -13.20
CA ALA A 65 -3.82 15.39 -14.47
C ALA A 65 -5.16 14.67 -14.32
N THR A 66 -5.95 14.65 -15.40
CA THR A 66 -7.22 13.91 -15.46
C THR A 66 -7.07 12.51 -16.06
N VAL A 67 -5.95 12.25 -16.76
CA VAL A 67 -5.64 10.99 -17.43
C VAL A 67 -4.14 10.67 -17.32
N SER A 68 -3.82 9.39 -17.17
CA SER A 68 -2.47 8.83 -17.30
C SER A 68 -2.36 8.05 -18.61
N ASN A 69 -1.30 8.28 -19.36
CA ASN A 69 -0.96 7.47 -20.54
C ASN A 69 0.00 6.35 -20.09
N ILE A 70 -0.45 5.10 -20.11
CA ILE A 70 0.32 3.94 -19.63
C ILE A 70 0.45 2.93 -20.77
N ASP A 71 1.67 2.45 -21.03
CA ASP A 71 1.94 1.40 -22.02
C ASP A 71 2.22 0.07 -21.31
N PHE A 72 1.39 -0.94 -21.61
CA PHE A 72 1.53 -2.31 -21.10
C PHE A 72 2.24 -3.23 -22.10
N GLY A 73 3.00 -2.68 -23.05
CA GLY A 73 3.68 -3.39 -24.12
C GLY A 73 2.83 -3.62 -25.38
N GLN A 74 1.67 -2.95 -25.49
CA GLN A 74 0.77 -2.99 -26.65
C GLN A 74 0.48 -1.59 -27.21
N GLY A 75 1.23 -0.59 -26.75
CA GLY A 75 1.02 0.82 -27.04
C GLY A 75 0.35 1.56 -25.88
N PRO A 76 0.38 2.91 -25.92
CA PRO A 76 -0.14 3.73 -24.84
C PRO A 76 -1.66 3.64 -24.74
N THR A 77 -2.13 3.42 -23.52
CA THR A 77 -3.55 3.43 -23.15
C THR A 77 -3.82 4.62 -22.24
N GLN A 78 -4.95 5.29 -22.44
CA GLN A 78 -5.39 6.38 -21.57
C GLN A 78 -6.27 5.84 -20.46
N ILE A 79 -5.85 6.06 -19.23
CA ILE A 79 -6.58 5.66 -18.03
C ILE A 79 -6.94 6.92 -17.26
N THR A 80 -8.23 7.08 -16.97
CA THR A 80 -8.73 8.23 -16.20
C THR A 80 -8.24 8.14 -14.76
N CYS A 81 -7.75 9.26 -14.24
CA CYS A 81 -7.32 9.35 -12.86
C CYS A 81 -8.50 9.11 -11.88
N PRO A 82 -8.23 8.57 -10.68
CA PRO A 82 -9.25 8.42 -9.65
C PRO A 82 -9.89 9.76 -9.29
N VAL A 83 -11.16 9.74 -8.89
CA VAL A 83 -11.95 10.94 -8.55
C VAL A 83 -11.34 11.76 -7.41
N GLU A 84 -10.76 11.11 -6.39
CA GLU A 84 -10.07 11.76 -5.28
C GLU A 84 -8.59 11.34 -5.20
N PRO A 85 -7.73 11.83 -6.11
CA PRO A 85 -6.33 11.39 -6.16
C PRO A 85 -5.55 11.79 -4.91
N TYR A 86 -5.96 12.82 -4.17
CA TYR A 86 -5.30 13.23 -2.93
C TYR A 86 -5.49 12.23 -1.78
N VAL A 87 -6.59 11.47 -1.75
CA VAL A 87 -6.81 10.43 -0.73
C VAL A 87 -5.74 9.35 -0.85
N SER A 88 -5.27 9.10 -2.07
CA SER A 88 -4.22 8.13 -2.36
C SER A 88 -2.89 8.41 -1.65
N LEU A 89 -2.59 9.68 -1.29
CA LEU A 89 -1.40 10.03 -0.51
C LEU A 89 -1.40 9.41 0.89
N LEU A 90 -2.59 9.23 1.47
CA LEU A 90 -2.75 8.56 2.76
C LEU A 90 -3.01 7.07 2.59
N SER A 91 -3.91 6.65 1.69
CA SER A 91 -4.22 5.23 1.56
C SER A 91 -3.02 4.42 1.06
N SER A 92 -2.14 5.00 0.23
CA SER A 92 -0.94 4.29 -0.26
C SER A 92 0.00 3.84 0.84
N THR A 93 -0.02 4.48 2.02
CA THR A 93 0.86 4.09 3.13
C THR A 93 0.44 2.78 3.81
N PHE A 94 -0.76 2.27 3.49
CA PHE A 94 -1.29 1.02 4.03
C PHE A 94 -1.35 -0.13 3.02
N LEU A 95 -1.11 0.15 1.75
CA LEU A 95 -1.15 -0.85 0.68
C LEU A 95 0.17 -1.64 0.60
N HIS A 96 0.07 -2.93 0.32
CA HIS A 96 1.22 -3.82 0.20
C HIS A 96 1.13 -4.68 -1.07
N GLY A 97 2.29 -4.89 -1.71
CA GLY A 97 2.42 -5.65 -2.97
C GLY A 97 2.38 -7.17 -2.82
N GLY A 98 2.33 -7.68 -1.59
CA GLY A 98 2.42 -9.10 -1.29
C GLY A 98 2.92 -9.38 0.13
N ALA A 99 2.96 -10.66 0.50
CA ALA A 99 3.27 -11.09 1.87
C ALA A 99 4.64 -10.62 2.37
N MET A 100 5.67 -10.67 1.51
CA MET A 100 7.02 -10.21 1.87
C MET A 100 7.09 -8.70 2.04
N HIS A 101 6.32 -7.94 1.27
CA HIS A 101 6.26 -6.48 1.41
C HIS A 101 5.62 -6.10 2.77
N LEU A 102 4.49 -6.72 3.14
CA LEU A 102 3.90 -6.51 4.47
C LEU A 102 4.86 -6.95 5.58
N GLY A 103 5.41 -8.17 5.49
CA GLY A 103 6.29 -8.71 6.51
C GLY A 103 7.53 -7.84 6.74
N GLY A 104 8.15 -7.35 5.66
CA GLY A 104 9.31 -6.46 5.72
C GLY A 104 9.02 -5.12 6.40
N ASN A 105 7.81 -4.57 6.24
CA ASN A 105 7.43 -3.28 6.84
C ASN A 105 7.04 -3.40 8.33
N MET A 106 6.69 -4.59 8.79
CA MET A 106 6.22 -4.84 10.17
C MET A 106 7.31 -5.39 11.11
N LEU A 107 8.50 -5.69 10.57
CA LEU A 107 9.70 -6.14 11.29
C LEU A 107 10.46 -4.97 11.93
#